data_AF-A0A264W066-F1
#
_entry.id   AF-A0A264W066-F1
#
_cell.length_a   1.000
_cell.length_b   1.000
_cell.length_c   1.000
_cell.angle_alpha   90.00
_cell.angle_beta   90.00
_cell.angle_gamma   90.00
#
_symmetry.space_group_name_H-M   'P 1'
#
loop_
_entity.id
_entity.type
_entity.pdbx_description
1 polymer ?
#
loop_
_entity_poly.entity_id
_entity_poly.type
_entity_poly.pdbx_seq_one_letter_code
_entity_poly.pdbx_strand_id
1 'polypeptide(L)' 'MIVIKPEGQPYTEKMNLAFRDVHGFGYDEMRQSEELRMKVEQRRQRDHEKSMRIAAQIDAQAHRG' A
#
# COMPACT_ATOMS: atom_id res chain seq x y z
N MET A 1 17.04 -18.12 17.37
CA MET A 1 16.52 -16.80 17.80
C MET A 1 15.03 -16.80 17.51
N ILE A 2 14.20 -17.05 18.53
CA ILE A 2 12.74 -17.04 18.39
C ILE A 2 12.31 -15.59 18.57
N VAL A 3 11.86 -14.95 17.50
CA VAL A 3 11.28 -13.60 17.58
C VAL A 3 9.84 -13.78 18.07
N ILE A 4 9.64 -13.63 19.37
CA ILE A 4 8.30 -13.51 19.96
C ILE A 4 7.80 -12.11 19.58
N LYS A 5 6.76 -12.03 18.74
CA LYS A 5 6.11 -10.76 18.41
C LYS A 5 5.35 -10.29 19.65
N PRO A 6 5.63 -9.10 20.22
CA PRO A 6 4.80 -8.56 21.29
C PRO A 6 3.41 -8.26 20.73
N GLU A 7 2.39 -8.69 21.46
CA GLU A 7 1.00 -8.41 21.12
C GLU A 7 0.80 -6.90 21.00
N GLY A 8 0.34 -6.43 19.84
CA GLY A 8 0.12 -5.00 19.57
C GLY A 8 0.91 -4.41 18.40
N GLN A 9 1.84 -5.13 17.76
CA GLN A 9 2.40 -4.73 16.46
C GLN A 9 1.63 -5.40 15.32
N PRO A 10 0.62 -4.74 14.71
CA PRO A 10 -0.21 -5.32 13.65
C PRO A 10 0.59 -5.62 12.36
N TYR A 11 1.82 -5.13 12.27
CA TYR A 11 2.69 -5.26 11.11
C TYR A 11 4.07 -5.75 11.54
N THR A 12 4.67 -6.61 10.71
CA THR A 12 6.08 -6.97 10.91
C THR A 12 6.98 -5.77 10.64
N GLU A 13 8.17 -5.75 11.23
CA GLU A 13 9.20 -4.74 10.96
C GLU A 13 9.46 -4.59 9.45
N LYS A 14 9.53 -5.71 8.72
CA LYS A 14 9.68 -5.72 7.26
C LYS A 14 8.53 -5.01 6.53
N MET A 15 7.29 -5.20 6.98
CA MET A 15 6.14 -4.50 6.41
C MET A 15 6.20 -3.00 6.69
N ASN A 16 6.59 -2.61 7.90
CA ASN A 16 6.75 -1.19 8.25
C ASN A 16 7.86 -0.51 7.45
N LEU A 17 8.98 -1.21 7.23
CA LEU A 17 10.07 -0.73 6.36
C LEU A 17 9.58 -0.56 4.92
N ALA A 18 8.95 -1.58 4.34
CA ALA A 18 8.40 -1.50 2.98
C ALA A 18 7.35 -0.38 2.84
N PHE A 19 6.50 -0.19 3.85
CA PHE A 19 5.53 0.89 3.87
C PHE A 19 6.21 2.26 3.94
N ARG A 20 7.24 2.41 4.77
CA ARG A 20 8.04 3.64 4.87
C ARG A 20 8.75 3.95 3.56
N ASP A 21 9.33 2.98 2.89
CA ASP A 21 9.99 3.18 1.58
C ASP A 21 9.01 3.69 0.53
N VAL A 22 7.76 3.22 0.56
CA VAL A 22 6.72 3.65 -0.36
C VAL A 22 6.15 5.03 0.01
N HIS A 23 5.84 5.29 1.28
CA HIS A 23 5.03 6.43 1.71
C HIS A 23 5.82 7.55 2.42
N GLY A 24 7.04 7.28 2.87
CA GLY A 24 7.91 8.20 3.62
C GLY A 24 7.71 8.22 5.15
N PHE A 25 6.73 7.48 5.66
CA PHE A 25 6.36 7.38 7.07
C PHE A 25 5.90 5.95 7.41
N GLY A 26 5.90 5.58 8.69
CA GLY A 26 5.50 4.27 9.18
C GLY A 26 3.99 4.11 9.43
N TYR A 27 3.57 2.89 9.76
CA TYR A 27 2.17 2.57 10.06
C TYR A 27 1.63 3.29 11.30
N ASP A 28 2.44 3.42 12.36
CA ASP A 28 2.00 4.07 13.60
C ASP A 28 1.80 5.58 13.39
N GLU A 29 2.72 6.22 12.64
CA GLU A 29 2.60 7.63 12.24
C GLU A 29 1.31 7.86 11.43
N MET A 30 1.04 6.98 10.46
CA MET A 30 -0.20 7.01 9.70
C MET A 30 -1.43 6.85 10.58
N ARG A 31 -1.44 5.89 11.51
CA ARG A 31 -2.59 5.62 12.37
C ARG A 31 -2.97 6.81 13.25
N GLN A 32 -1.97 7.58 13.68
CA GLN A 32 -2.14 8.73 14.56
C GLN A 32 -2.53 10.01 13.82
N SER A 33 -2.45 10.06 12.48
CA SER A 33 -2.75 11.24 11.68
C SER A 33 -3.84 10.97 10.65
N GLU A 34 -4.93 11.73 10.71
CA GLU A 34 -5.98 11.68 9.68
C GLU A 34 -5.47 12.14 8.31
N GLU A 35 -4.62 13.16 8.28
CA GLU A 35 -3.98 13.66 7.06
C GLU A 35 -3.15 12.56 6.38
N LEU A 36 -2.33 11.84 7.15
CA LEU A 36 -1.52 10.74 6.61
C LEU A 36 -2.38 9.58 6.13
N ARG A 37 -3.49 9.28 6.82
CA ARG A 37 -4.49 8.29 6.34
C ARG A 37 -5.07 8.68 4.99
N MET A 38 -5.51 9.93 4.86
CA MET A 38 -6.05 10.46 3.60
C MET A 38 -5.00 10.42 2.49
N LYS A 39 -3.74 10.77 2.77
CA LYS A 39 -2.64 10.73 1.80
C LYS A 39 -2.39 9.31 1.27
N VAL A 40 -2.43 8.30 2.14
CA VAL A 40 -2.29 6.89 1.73
C VAL A 40 -3.45 6.48 0.84
N GLU A 41 -4.69 6.80 1.23
CA GLU A 41 -5.87 6.35 0.51
C GLU A 41 -6.01 7.02 -0.86
N GLN A 42 -5.70 8.31 -0.96
CA GLN A 42 -5.63 8.99 -2.26
C GLN A 42 -4.61 8.36 -3.22
N ARG A 43 -3.46 7.90 -2.70
CA ARG A 43 -2.48 7.19 -3.53
C ARG A 43 -3.01 5.84 -3.99
N ARG A 44 -3.61 5.06 -3.07
CA ARG A 44 -4.23 3.76 -3.40
C ARG A 44 -5.29 3.90 -4.48
N GLN A 45 -6.14 4.92 -4.40
CA GLN A 45 -7.14 5.19 -5.42
C GLN A 45 -6.51 5.47 -6.79
N ARG A 46 -5.48 6.33 -6.86
CA ARG A 46 -4.78 6.60 -8.13
C ARG A 46 -4.12 5.35 -8.71
N ASP A 47 -3.50 4.54 -7.87
CA ASP A 47 -2.83 3.31 -8.29
C ASP A 47 -3.86 2.29 -8.81
N HIS A 48 -5.02 2.17 -8.16
CA HIS A 48 -6.13 1.33 -8.61
C HIS A 48 -6.70 1.79 -9.96
N GLU A 49 -6.98 3.08 -10.13
CA GLU A 49 -7.46 3.62 -11.41
C GLU A 49 -6.46 3.37 -12.54
N LYS A 50 -5.17 3.55 -12.26
CA LYS A 50 -4.10 3.26 -13.22
C LYS A 50 -4.07 1.78 -13.58
N SER A 51 -4.15 0.88 -12.59
CA SER A 51 -4.14 -0.57 -12.85
C SER A 51 -5.35 -1.01 -13.66
N MET A 52 -6.54 -0.46 -13.37
CA MET A 52 -7.76 -0.78 -14.12
C MET A 52 -7.66 -0.35 -15.58
N ARG A 53 -7.11 0.83 -15.86
CA ARG A 53 -6.87 1.29 -17.24
C ARG A 53 -5.90 0.37 -17.99
N ILE A 54 -4.80 -0.03 -17.34
CA ILE A 54 -3.82 -0.94 -17.94
C ILE A 54 -4.45 -2.31 -18.22
N ALA A 55 -5.19 -2.87 -17.25
CA ALA A 55 -5.88 -4.15 -17.41
C ALA A 55 -6.85 -4.12 -18.61
N ALA A 56 -7.66 -3.05 -18.72
CA ALA A 56 -8.59 -2.88 -19.84
C ALA A 56 -7.86 -2.75 -21.20
N GLN A 57 -6.69 -2.10 -21.23
CA GLN A 57 -5.88 -1.99 -22.45
C GLN A 57 -5.33 -3.35 -22.89
N ILE A 58 -4.83 -4.15 -21.94
CA ILE A 58 -4.31 -5.50 -22.21
C ILE A 58 -5.45 -6.41 -22.71
N ASP A 59 -6.60 -6.37 -22.05
CA ASP A 59 -7.79 -7.13 -22.44
C ASP A 59 -8.24 -6.79 -23.87
N ALA A 60 -8.34 -5.49 -24.18
CA ALA A 60 -8.71 -5.03 -25.52
C ALA A 60 -7.67 -5.35 -26.61
N GLN A 61 -6.41 -5.59 -26.25
CA GLN A 61 -5.39 -6.07 -27.18
C GLN A 61 -5.50 -7.57 -27.41
N ALA A 62 -5.75 -8.35 -26.35
CA ALA A 62 -5.93 -9.80 -26.44
C ALA A 62 -7.13 -10.19 -27.31
N HIS A 63 -8.23 -9.43 -27.23
CA HIS A 63 -9.44 -9.68 -28.02
C HIS A 63 -9.39 -9.14 -29.46
N ARG A 64 -8.30 -8.49 -29.88
CA ARG A 64 -8.11 -7.97 -31.24
C ARG A 64 -7.22 -8.85 -32.13
N GLY A 65 -6.70 -9.97 -31.59
CA GLY A 65 -6.03 -11.03 -32.35
C GLY A 65 -6.98 -12.16 -32.72
#